data_AF-A0AA43P517-F1
#
_entry.id   AF-A0AA43P517-F1
#
_cell.length_a   1.000
_cell.length_b   1.000
_cell.length_c   1.000
_cell.angle_alpha   90.00
_cell.angle_beta   90.00
_cell.angle_gamma   90.00
#
_symmetry.space_group_name_H-M   'P 1'
#
loop_
_entity.id
_entity.type
_entity.pdbx_description
1 polymer ?
#
loop_
_entity_poly.entity_id
_entity_poly.type
_entity_poly.pdbx_seq_one_letter_code
_entity_poly.pdbx_strand_id
1 'polypeptide(L)'
;MTTLTILRGLPGSGKSTWARQHADSNTVIVSLDGLRTMMAGSRQAWHETMNPQMNRLLVRQAHTIISDLLAKGVNVISDSQHVNPRFCVDEVRIASRHKAHVETVTFDVPLDELLERNMTRVESDRVPEEYLRTQYEAWHGNLERDSHWVNVRVMKTDGVYHMNPMGETVMVDVGLLWDNNTRTVTDAEMGYTAASTKGRDATGTVRLDMPSLKDGAKWTLDSYSKWLEQGARTTEDGFAYFSADGSNLLETMRDSDNVHVRPVKGETDVYACNFSRDAFRNQRWDEYSSKARGLFLDGNGNVVARGFEKFFNLGENEQTTRENIDKRLKFPVRVERKENGFLGLVSAREDGSWRFWSKSGQTDYSYLIEHLFKQTLDIGQEEALWNIARDANVTLAFEVIDQESDRHIIKYDTSRLVFLHAIKNTVDFHIDHDADKLIDMDGFFNRPEVLAVFHSDKEREALWSMLDEERHDSTREGVVVYDVDGYMFKLKSDYYLEVKSLRTMLERAILHDRPIPADDHSERAEKARWVLFHADMNRLVYTRKAFNERGVDMEYVGDLLSRGNML
;
A
#
# COMPACT_ATOMS: atom_id res chain seq x y z
N MET A 1 14.83 -8.17 -5.84
CA MET A 1 15.03 -7.95 -4.39
C MET A 1 16.32 -8.64 -4.00
N THR A 2 17.18 -8.00 -3.21
CA THR A 2 18.44 -8.61 -2.74
C THR A 2 18.14 -9.59 -1.61
N THR A 3 18.64 -10.82 -1.70
CA THR A 3 18.32 -11.88 -0.73
C THR A 3 19.59 -12.44 -0.07
N LEU A 4 19.52 -12.67 1.24
CA LEU A 4 20.42 -13.51 2.00
C LEU A 4 19.73 -14.85 2.29
N THR A 5 20.24 -15.94 1.71
CA THR A 5 19.77 -17.30 1.98
C THR A 5 20.70 -17.99 2.98
N ILE A 6 20.19 -18.34 4.16
CA ILE A 6 20.95 -18.98 5.24
C ILE A 6 20.69 -20.50 5.20
N LEU A 7 21.75 -21.30 5.01
CA LEU A 7 21.62 -22.75 5.03
C LEU A 7 21.76 -23.28 6.46
N ARG A 8 20.87 -24.18 6.88
CA ARG A 8 20.88 -24.82 8.21
C ARG A 8 20.91 -26.33 8.08
N GLY A 9 21.86 -26.99 8.75
CA GLY A 9 21.92 -28.45 8.76
C GLY A 9 23.28 -28.99 9.14
N LEU A 10 23.32 -30.25 9.56
CA LEU A 10 24.54 -30.91 10.02
C LEU A 10 25.54 -31.21 8.88
N PRO A 11 26.83 -31.45 9.16
CA PRO A 11 27.76 -31.94 8.15
C PRO A 11 27.22 -33.25 7.56
N GLY A 12 27.19 -33.38 6.24
CA GLY A 12 26.61 -34.53 5.54
C GLY A 12 25.24 -34.25 4.91
N SER A 13 24.57 -33.17 5.32
CA SER A 13 23.16 -32.95 4.99
C SER A 13 22.88 -32.51 3.54
N GLY A 14 23.89 -32.08 2.77
CA GLY A 14 23.74 -31.68 1.36
C GLY A 14 23.76 -30.18 1.07
N LYS A 15 23.86 -29.32 2.09
CA LYS A 15 23.92 -27.84 1.98
C LYS A 15 24.79 -27.31 0.83
N SER A 16 26.08 -27.64 0.84
CA SER A 16 27.03 -27.13 -0.16
C SER A 16 26.74 -27.64 -1.59
N THR A 17 26.05 -28.77 -1.75
CA THR A 17 25.58 -29.25 -3.05
C THR A 17 24.38 -28.42 -3.52
N TRP A 18 23.42 -28.21 -2.62
CA TRP A 18 22.26 -27.35 -2.88
C TRP A 18 22.70 -25.92 -3.22
N ALA A 19 23.61 -25.33 -2.45
CA ALA A 19 24.13 -23.97 -2.68
C ALA A 19 24.67 -23.79 -4.11
N ARG A 20 25.46 -24.76 -4.58
CA ARG A 20 26.04 -24.73 -5.94
C ARG A 20 25.01 -24.90 -7.04
N GLN A 21 23.91 -25.61 -6.78
CA GLN A 21 22.82 -25.79 -7.75
C GLN A 21 21.89 -24.59 -7.82
N HIS A 22 21.83 -23.77 -6.76
CA HIS A 22 20.92 -22.63 -6.63
C HIS A 22 21.61 -21.28 -6.78
N ALA A 23 22.94 -21.25 -6.95
CA ALA A 23 23.66 -20.03 -7.28
C ALA A 23 23.55 -19.72 -8.78
N ASP A 24 23.07 -18.52 -9.10
CA ASP A 24 23.00 -17.97 -10.45
C ASP A 24 24.09 -16.90 -10.70
N SER A 25 23.96 -16.15 -11.81
CA SER A 25 24.92 -15.10 -12.19
C SER A 25 24.99 -13.91 -11.22
N ASN A 26 24.01 -13.72 -10.34
CA ASN A 26 23.97 -12.64 -9.34
C ASN A 26 24.06 -13.17 -7.91
N THR A 27 24.47 -14.43 -7.73
CA THR A 27 24.49 -15.08 -6.41
C THR A 27 25.90 -15.52 -6.04
N VAL A 28 26.34 -15.13 -4.84
CA VAL A 28 27.65 -15.52 -4.29
C VAL A 28 27.46 -16.42 -3.09
N ILE A 29 28.15 -17.56 -3.09
CA ILE A 29 28.17 -18.48 -1.96
C ILE A 29 29.30 -18.05 -1.00
N VAL A 30 28.94 -17.68 0.22
CA VAL A 30 29.89 -17.42 1.29
C VAL A 30 29.91 -18.64 2.21
N SER A 31 30.97 -19.43 2.14
CA SER A 31 31.13 -20.66 2.92
C SER A 31 32.23 -20.52 3.95
N LEU A 32 31.94 -20.76 5.24
CA LEU A 32 32.99 -20.79 6.26
C LEU A 32 34.02 -21.88 5.97
N ASP A 33 33.60 -23.02 5.43
CA ASP A 33 34.53 -24.07 5.03
C ASP A 33 35.42 -23.65 3.85
N GLY A 34 34.88 -22.90 2.89
CA GLY A 34 35.67 -22.32 1.81
C GLY A 34 36.71 -21.33 2.32
N LEU A 35 36.32 -20.46 3.26
CA LEU A 35 37.22 -19.50 3.88
C LEU A 35 38.31 -20.18 4.73
N ARG A 36 37.99 -21.28 5.44
CA ARG A 36 38.98 -22.08 6.19
C ARG A 36 40.07 -22.62 5.26
N THR A 37 39.65 -23.24 4.15
CA THR A 37 40.57 -23.75 3.14
C THR A 37 41.42 -22.63 2.53
N MET A 38 40.83 -21.47 2.25
CA MET A 38 41.57 -20.32 1.72
C MET A 38 42.63 -19.79 2.70
N MET A 39 42.34 -19.78 4.01
CA MET A 39 43.27 -19.25 5.03
C MET A 39 44.38 -20.22 5.41
N ALA A 40 44.13 -21.54 5.40
CA ALA A 40 45.07 -22.56 5.87
C ALA A 40 45.55 -23.56 4.79
N GLY A 41 45.08 -23.42 3.55
CA GLY A 41 45.36 -24.35 2.45
C GLY A 41 44.56 -25.65 2.48
N SER A 42 44.11 -26.09 3.66
CA SER A 42 43.19 -27.24 3.82
C SER A 42 42.39 -27.14 5.12
N ARG A 43 41.27 -27.87 5.21
CA ARG A 43 40.47 -27.96 6.44
C ARG A 43 41.24 -28.65 7.57
N GLN A 44 42.03 -29.67 7.24
CA GLN A 44 42.87 -30.37 8.22
C GLN A 44 43.89 -29.42 8.85
N ALA A 45 44.62 -28.66 8.03
CA ALA A 45 45.59 -27.68 8.52
C ALA A 45 44.92 -26.56 9.35
N TRP A 46 43.70 -26.16 8.98
CA TRP A 46 42.91 -25.24 9.79
C TRP A 46 42.64 -25.82 11.19
N HIS A 47 42.15 -27.06 11.30
CA HIS A 47 41.84 -27.68 12.59
C HIS A 47 43.07 -27.88 13.49
N GLU A 48 44.25 -28.10 12.91
CA GLU A 48 45.52 -28.23 13.65
C GLU A 48 46.04 -26.87 14.19
N THR A 49 45.74 -25.77 13.50
CA THR A 49 46.26 -24.42 13.83
C THR A 49 45.21 -23.50 14.46
N MET A 50 43.95 -23.93 14.47
CA MET A 50 42.81 -23.15 14.93
C MET A 50 42.92 -22.77 16.40
N ASN A 51 42.66 -21.49 16.67
CA ASN A 51 42.36 -21.00 18.01
C ASN A 51 41.10 -20.13 17.99
N PRO A 52 40.49 -19.83 19.16
CA PRO A 52 39.26 -19.03 19.22
C PRO A 52 39.36 -17.64 18.57
N GLN A 53 40.54 -17.00 18.58
CA GLN A 53 40.73 -15.69 17.95
C GLN A 53 40.72 -15.80 16.43
N MET A 54 41.36 -16.82 15.86
CA MET A 54 41.34 -17.09 14.43
C MET A 54 39.92 -17.40 13.93
N ASN A 55 39.13 -18.18 14.69
CA ASN A 55 37.74 -18.44 14.36
C ASN A 55 36.90 -17.14 14.31
N ARG A 56 37.09 -16.26 15.30
CA ARG A 56 36.39 -14.97 15.34
C ARG A 56 36.77 -14.10 14.13
N LEU A 57 38.04 -14.14 13.71
CA LEU A 57 38.48 -13.41 12.52
C LEU A 57 37.85 -13.97 11.24
N LEU A 58 37.80 -15.30 11.09
CA LEU A 58 37.16 -15.98 9.96
C LEU A 58 35.67 -15.59 9.84
N VAL A 59 34.92 -15.69 10.93
CA VAL A 59 33.49 -15.32 10.96
C VAL A 59 33.30 -13.83 10.66
N ARG A 60 34.16 -12.96 11.22
CA ARG A 60 34.12 -11.53 10.91
C ARG A 60 34.35 -11.26 9.43
N GLN A 61 35.28 -11.96 8.78
CA GLN A 61 35.52 -11.83 7.35
C GLN A 61 34.31 -12.28 6.53
N ALA A 62 33.71 -13.42 6.87
CA ALA A 62 32.47 -13.89 6.23
C ALA A 62 31.37 -12.82 6.32
N HIS A 63 31.14 -12.28 7.52
CA HIS A 63 30.16 -11.22 7.75
C HIS A 63 30.45 -9.93 6.96
N THR A 64 31.71 -9.52 6.86
CA THR A 64 32.10 -8.36 6.02
C THR A 64 31.82 -8.63 4.54
N ILE A 65 32.16 -9.83 4.04
CA ILE A 65 31.87 -10.22 2.66
C ILE A 65 30.36 -10.19 2.39
N ILE A 66 29.55 -10.82 3.26
CA ILE A 66 28.08 -10.81 3.15
C ILE A 66 27.57 -9.36 3.12
N SER A 67 28.02 -8.52 4.05
CA SER A 67 27.62 -7.11 4.14
C SER A 67 27.92 -6.34 2.85
N ASP A 68 29.13 -6.46 2.31
CA ASP A 68 29.56 -5.71 1.14
C ASP A 68 28.87 -6.19 -0.15
N LEU A 69 28.54 -7.49 -0.23
CA LEU A 69 27.78 -8.06 -1.34
C LEU A 69 26.33 -7.59 -1.33
N LEU A 70 25.67 -7.67 -0.17
CA LEU A 70 24.28 -7.20 -0.03
C LEU A 70 24.16 -5.69 -0.30
N ALA A 71 25.14 -4.89 0.16
CA ALA A 71 25.20 -3.45 -0.14
C ALA A 71 25.29 -3.13 -1.64
N LYS A 72 25.80 -4.07 -2.46
CA LYS A 72 25.91 -3.96 -3.92
C LYS A 72 24.72 -4.57 -4.66
N GLY A 73 23.72 -5.08 -3.95
CA GLY A 73 22.56 -5.75 -4.55
C GLY A 73 22.84 -7.18 -5.05
N VAL A 74 23.93 -7.80 -4.58
CA VAL A 74 24.28 -9.20 -4.92
C VAL A 74 23.61 -10.14 -3.92
N ASN A 75 22.98 -11.20 -4.42
CA ASN A 75 22.38 -12.23 -3.57
C ASN A 75 23.47 -13.07 -2.90
N VAL A 76 23.24 -13.49 -1.66
CA VAL A 76 24.23 -14.25 -0.89
C VAL A 76 23.62 -15.53 -0.35
N ILE A 77 24.27 -16.66 -0.62
CA ILE A 77 23.99 -17.93 0.06
C ILE A 77 25.05 -18.12 1.14
N SER A 78 24.66 -18.07 2.42
CA SER A 78 25.54 -18.39 3.54
C SER A 78 25.57 -19.90 3.80
N ASP A 79 26.59 -20.56 3.27
CA ASP A 79 26.83 -21.99 3.42
C ASP A 79 27.65 -22.28 4.68
N SER A 80 26.95 -22.28 5.82
CA SER A 80 27.47 -22.73 7.11
C SER A 80 26.50 -23.69 7.78
N GLN A 81 26.85 -24.19 8.97
CA GLN A 81 26.05 -25.20 9.66
C GLN A 81 24.75 -24.63 10.24
N HIS A 82 24.79 -23.43 10.84
CA HIS A 82 23.66 -22.66 11.38
C HIS A 82 22.60 -23.43 12.21
N VAL A 83 22.98 -24.58 12.78
CA VAL A 83 22.07 -25.40 13.62
C VAL A 83 21.74 -24.76 14.96
N ASN A 84 22.59 -23.86 15.45
CA ASN A 84 22.29 -23.01 16.59
C ASN A 84 21.71 -21.67 16.06
N PRO A 85 20.44 -21.37 16.35
CA PRO A 85 19.77 -20.14 15.88
C PRO A 85 20.53 -18.85 16.19
N ARG A 86 21.29 -18.82 17.29
CA ARG A 86 22.08 -17.64 17.68
C ARG A 86 23.12 -17.24 16.64
N PHE A 87 23.63 -18.20 15.85
CA PHE A 87 24.62 -17.91 14.82
C PHE A 87 24.03 -17.27 13.57
N CYS A 88 22.72 -17.43 13.33
CA CYS A 88 22.04 -16.78 12.20
C CYS A 88 21.77 -15.29 12.48
N VAL A 89 21.62 -14.91 13.76
CA VAL A 89 21.22 -13.54 14.18
C VAL A 89 22.15 -12.47 13.63
N ASP A 90 23.45 -12.71 13.61
CA ASP A 90 24.40 -11.71 13.15
C ASP A 90 24.33 -11.51 11.62
N GLU A 91 24.10 -12.57 10.85
CA GLU A 91 23.88 -12.49 9.41
C GLU A 91 22.54 -11.83 9.08
N VAL A 92 21.50 -12.18 9.82
CA VAL A 92 20.17 -11.55 9.80
C VAL A 92 20.27 -10.04 10.09
N ARG A 93 21.09 -9.62 11.07
CA ARG A 93 21.36 -8.20 11.34
C ARG A 93 22.06 -7.50 10.18
N ILE A 94 22.92 -8.21 9.47
CA ILE A 94 23.61 -7.67 8.29
C ILE A 94 22.60 -7.49 7.16
N ALA A 95 21.76 -8.49 6.89
CA ALA A 95 20.68 -8.36 5.91
C ALA A 95 19.71 -7.22 6.24
N SER A 96 19.28 -7.11 7.49
CA SER A 96 18.40 -6.03 7.95
C SER A 96 19.01 -4.64 7.74
N ARG A 97 20.31 -4.45 8.03
CA ARG A 97 21.02 -3.17 7.77
C ARG A 97 21.03 -2.77 6.30
N HIS A 98 21.06 -3.76 5.40
CA HIS A 98 21.05 -3.55 3.95
C HIS A 98 19.65 -3.70 3.33
N LYS A 99 18.59 -3.81 4.15
CA LYS A 99 17.21 -4.05 3.73
C LYS A 99 17.06 -5.26 2.79
N ALA A 100 17.92 -6.26 2.96
CA ALA A 100 17.86 -7.51 2.20
C ALA A 100 16.79 -8.45 2.78
N HIS A 101 16.14 -9.22 1.90
CA HIS A 101 15.26 -10.31 2.31
C HIS A 101 16.09 -11.44 2.94
N VAL A 102 15.55 -12.13 3.95
CA VAL A 102 16.22 -13.29 4.55
C VAL A 102 15.38 -14.53 4.34
N GLU A 103 16.00 -15.53 3.72
CA GLU A 103 15.43 -16.85 3.54
C GLU A 103 16.27 -17.87 4.30
N THR A 104 15.64 -18.96 4.73
CA THR A 104 16.33 -20.06 5.40
C THR A 104 16.00 -21.37 4.71
N VAL A 105 17.02 -22.20 4.49
CA VAL A 105 16.85 -23.56 3.93
C VAL A 105 17.37 -24.57 4.92
N THR A 106 16.45 -25.37 5.46
CA THR A 106 16.73 -26.37 6.51
C THR A 106 16.95 -27.75 5.88
N PHE A 107 18.01 -28.44 6.32
CA PHE A 107 18.34 -29.80 5.91
C PHE A 107 18.31 -30.70 7.14
N ASP A 108 17.12 -31.19 7.46
CA ASP A 108 16.89 -32.20 8.50
C ASP A 108 17.09 -33.60 7.90
N VAL A 109 18.22 -34.23 8.21
CA VAL A 109 18.63 -35.52 7.63
C VAL A 109 18.92 -36.49 8.78
N PRO A 110 18.35 -37.71 8.76
CA PRO A 110 18.58 -38.70 9.82
C PRO A 110 20.06 -39.02 10.04
N LEU A 111 20.42 -39.35 11.27
CA LEU A 111 21.81 -39.63 11.65
C LEU A 111 22.45 -40.72 10.79
N ASP A 112 21.74 -41.81 10.50
CA ASP A 112 22.27 -42.93 9.71
C ASP A 112 22.67 -42.50 8.29
N GLU A 113 21.87 -41.65 7.67
CA GLU A 113 22.14 -41.09 6.34
C GLU A 113 23.29 -40.08 6.37
N LEU A 114 23.39 -39.26 7.43
CA LEU A 114 24.54 -38.37 7.62
C LEU A 114 25.85 -39.15 7.74
N LEU A 115 25.84 -40.26 8.48
CA LEU A 115 27.00 -41.14 8.66
C LEU A 115 27.39 -41.81 7.34
N GLU A 116 26.44 -42.37 6.60
CA GLU A 116 26.67 -42.96 5.29
C GLU A 116 27.28 -41.95 4.31
N ARG A 117 26.65 -40.77 4.19
CA ARG A 117 27.15 -39.69 3.34
C ARG A 117 28.51 -39.16 3.78
N ASN A 118 28.84 -39.21 5.07
CA ASN A 118 30.15 -38.81 5.56
C ASN A 118 31.23 -39.81 5.16
N MET A 119 30.94 -41.12 5.18
CA MET A 119 31.88 -42.16 4.74
C MET A 119 32.22 -42.04 3.25
N THR A 120 31.28 -41.60 2.41
CA THR A 120 31.51 -41.45 0.96
C THR A 120 32.27 -40.18 0.58
N ARG A 121 32.59 -39.28 1.53
CA ARG A 121 33.37 -38.07 1.27
C ARG A 121 34.84 -38.38 1.03
N VAL A 122 35.51 -37.48 0.31
CA VAL A 122 36.98 -37.43 0.25
C VAL A 122 37.52 -37.38 1.68
N GLU A 123 38.60 -38.11 1.96
CA GLU A 123 39.14 -38.29 3.32
C GLU A 123 39.37 -36.96 4.04
N SER A 124 39.87 -35.94 3.33
CA SER A 124 40.11 -34.58 3.85
C SER A 124 38.84 -33.81 4.25
N ASP A 125 37.66 -34.25 3.81
CA ASP A 125 36.35 -33.64 4.06
C ASP A 125 35.48 -34.46 5.03
N ARG A 126 35.99 -35.61 5.48
CA ARG A 126 35.31 -36.44 6.50
C ARG A 126 35.44 -35.78 7.85
N VAL A 127 34.32 -35.69 8.55
CA VAL A 127 34.31 -35.30 9.98
C VAL A 127 34.33 -36.56 10.86
N PRO A 128 34.93 -36.51 12.06
CA PRO A 128 34.92 -37.65 12.98
C PRO A 128 33.49 -38.11 13.29
N GLU A 129 33.26 -39.42 13.31
CA GLU A 129 31.93 -39.98 13.59
C GLU A 129 31.40 -39.55 14.98
N GLU A 130 32.25 -39.59 16.00
CA GLU A 130 31.90 -39.15 17.36
C GLU A 130 31.46 -37.67 17.39
N TYR A 131 32.10 -36.82 16.59
CA TYR A 131 31.70 -35.43 16.44
C TYR A 131 30.31 -35.31 15.79
N LEU A 132 30.03 -36.06 14.72
CA LEU A 132 28.71 -36.07 14.08
C LEU A 132 27.59 -36.51 15.03
N ARG A 133 27.81 -37.59 15.77
CA ARG A 133 26.84 -38.10 16.76
C ARG A 133 26.58 -37.05 17.85
N THR A 134 27.63 -36.44 18.38
CA THR A 134 27.53 -35.37 19.38
C THR A 134 26.77 -34.15 18.84
N GLN A 135 27.04 -33.74 17.59
CA GLN A 135 26.31 -32.62 16.96
C GLN A 135 24.84 -32.96 16.70
N TYR A 136 24.55 -34.21 16.30
CA TYR A 136 23.20 -34.66 16.07
C TYR A 136 22.40 -34.65 17.37
N GLU A 137 22.88 -35.33 18.42
CA GLU A 137 22.25 -35.36 19.74
C GLU A 137 21.99 -33.95 20.29
N ALA A 138 22.95 -33.04 20.12
CA ALA A 138 22.83 -31.68 20.64
C ALA A 138 21.86 -30.77 19.85
N TRP A 139 21.69 -30.98 18.54
CA TRP A 139 21.08 -29.97 17.67
C TRP A 139 20.00 -30.43 16.69
N HIS A 140 19.78 -31.73 16.48
CA HIS A 140 18.79 -32.21 15.49
C HIS A 140 17.37 -31.67 15.77
N GLY A 141 16.95 -31.57 17.04
CA GLY A 141 15.64 -31.00 17.38
C GLY A 141 15.43 -29.55 16.94
N ASN A 142 16.51 -28.79 16.70
CA ASN A 142 16.40 -27.43 16.13
C ASN A 142 16.16 -27.44 14.61
N LEU A 143 16.38 -28.57 13.93
CA LEU A 143 16.19 -28.75 12.49
C LEU A 143 14.81 -29.30 12.15
N GLU A 144 14.09 -29.88 13.11
CA GLU A 144 12.69 -30.31 12.95
C GLU A 144 11.74 -29.13 12.64
N ARG A 145 12.20 -27.89 12.80
CA ARG A 145 11.42 -26.66 12.63
C ARG A 145 12.02 -25.76 11.57
N ASP A 146 11.19 -25.36 10.63
CA ASP A 146 11.52 -24.32 9.66
C ASP A 146 11.70 -22.97 10.37
N SER A 147 12.70 -22.22 9.93
CA SER A 147 12.98 -20.87 10.42
C SER A 147 12.41 -19.88 9.42
N HIS A 148 11.57 -18.96 9.89
CA HIS A 148 10.90 -17.97 9.05
C HIS A 148 11.11 -16.59 9.65
N TRP A 149 11.82 -15.71 8.94
CA TRP A 149 12.18 -14.40 9.45
C TRP A 149 11.22 -13.33 8.91
N VAL A 150 10.53 -12.66 9.82
CA VAL A 150 9.58 -11.60 9.47
C VAL A 150 9.99 -10.27 10.12
N ASN A 151 9.73 -9.17 9.42
CA ASN A 151 9.92 -7.82 9.96
C ASN A 151 8.75 -7.45 10.87
N VAL A 152 9.04 -7.10 12.12
CA VAL A 152 8.03 -6.70 13.12
C VAL A 152 8.39 -5.34 13.70
N ARG A 153 7.40 -4.46 13.90
CA ARG A 153 7.62 -3.20 14.61
C ARG A 153 7.45 -3.40 16.12
N VAL A 154 8.48 -3.05 16.87
CA VAL A 154 8.53 -3.26 18.32
C VAL A 154 9.09 -2.04 19.07
N MET A 155 8.62 -1.83 20.29
CA MET A 155 9.16 -0.86 21.23
C MET A 155 9.74 -1.61 22.43
N LYS A 156 10.95 -1.25 22.84
CA LYS A 156 11.60 -1.88 23.99
C LYS A 156 11.14 -1.20 25.29
N THR A 157 10.48 -1.95 26.17
CA THR A 157 10.05 -1.51 27.51
C THR A 157 10.60 -2.51 28.52
N ASP A 158 11.30 -2.03 29.56
CA ASP A 158 11.88 -2.87 30.63
C ASP A 158 12.74 -4.06 30.16
N GLY A 159 13.43 -3.90 29.02
CA GLY A 159 14.28 -4.95 28.44
C GLY A 159 13.56 -5.96 27.57
N VAL A 160 12.24 -5.90 27.49
CA VAL A 160 11.36 -6.72 26.65
C VAL A 160 10.93 -5.92 25.42
N TYR A 161 10.95 -6.55 24.25
CA TYR A 161 10.42 -5.95 23.03
C TYR A 161 8.93 -6.24 22.94
N HIS A 162 8.10 -5.20 22.98
CA HIS A 162 6.64 -5.26 22.79
C HIS A 162 6.27 -4.83 21.38
N MET A 163 5.25 -5.45 20.80
CA MET A 163 4.73 -4.99 19.51
C MET A 163 4.23 -3.56 19.62
N ASN A 164 4.67 -2.71 18.69
CA ASN A 164 4.27 -1.33 18.67
C ASN A 164 4.41 -0.79 17.24
N PRO A 165 3.32 -0.35 16.58
CA PRO A 165 3.37 0.21 15.22
C PRO A 165 4.28 1.45 15.09
N MET A 166 4.50 2.18 16.19
CA MET A 166 5.41 3.34 16.26
C MET A 166 6.83 2.96 16.71
N GLY A 167 7.09 1.68 16.94
CA GLY A 167 8.38 1.13 17.34
C GLY A 167 9.39 1.01 16.20
N GLU A 168 10.58 0.50 16.52
CA GLU A 168 11.61 0.16 15.54
C GLU A 168 11.30 -1.17 14.84
N THR A 169 11.69 -1.31 13.57
CA THR A 169 11.62 -2.60 12.87
C THR A 169 12.72 -3.53 13.36
N VAL A 170 12.32 -4.74 13.75
CA VAL A 170 13.17 -5.83 14.22
C VAL A 170 12.77 -7.07 13.45
N MET A 171 13.76 -7.83 12.94
CA MET A 171 13.44 -9.15 12.40
C MET A 171 13.34 -10.18 13.52
N VAL A 172 12.30 -11.01 13.44
CA VAL A 172 11.99 -12.08 14.39
C VAL A 172 11.86 -13.40 13.64
N ASP A 173 12.50 -14.46 14.14
CA ASP A 173 12.26 -15.82 13.65
C ASP A 173 11.00 -16.38 14.30
N VAL A 174 9.91 -16.45 13.53
CA VAL A 174 8.61 -16.92 14.03
C VAL A 174 8.51 -18.43 14.09
N GLY A 175 9.39 -19.16 13.38
CA GLY A 175 9.43 -20.62 13.40
C GLY A 175 9.91 -21.21 14.73
N LEU A 176 10.65 -20.42 15.52
CA LEU A 176 11.20 -20.81 16.82
C LEU A 176 10.35 -20.40 18.02
N LEU A 177 9.26 -19.65 17.84
CA LEU A 177 8.36 -19.17 18.92
C LEU A 177 7.41 -20.27 19.47
N TRP A 178 7.64 -21.54 19.13
CA TRP A 178 6.72 -22.63 19.41
C TRP A 178 7.08 -23.43 20.67
N ASP A 179 6.16 -23.55 21.64
CA ASP A 179 6.24 -24.55 22.72
C ASP A 179 5.23 -25.69 22.52
N ASN A 180 5.73 -26.91 22.70
CA ASN A 180 5.07 -28.22 22.84
C ASN A 180 3.64 -28.44 22.26
N ASN A 181 3.57 -29.34 21.26
CA ASN A 181 2.48 -30.30 20.96
C ASN A 181 1.01 -29.84 20.81
N THR A 182 0.65 -28.56 20.85
CA THR A 182 -0.77 -28.14 20.93
C THR A 182 -1.33 -27.32 19.77
N ARG A 183 -0.58 -27.07 18.69
CA ARG A 183 -1.03 -26.25 17.53
C ARG A 183 -1.68 -24.90 17.91
N THR A 184 -1.32 -24.28 19.04
CA THR A 184 -1.85 -22.96 19.46
C THR A 184 -0.78 -22.09 20.10
N VAL A 185 -0.63 -20.84 19.64
CA VAL A 185 0.26 -19.85 20.27
C VAL A 185 -0.40 -19.29 21.54
N THR A 186 0.30 -19.35 22.67
CA THR A 186 -0.05 -18.64 23.91
C THR A 186 1.18 -17.86 24.34
N ASP A 187 1.07 -16.54 24.50
CA ASP A 187 2.12 -15.60 24.94
C ASP A 187 3.54 -16.05 24.62
N ALA A 188 4.09 -15.60 23.48
CA ALA A 188 5.43 -15.97 23.05
C ALA A 188 6.50 -15.32 23.97
N GLU A 189 6.76 -15.90 25.15
CA GLU A 189 7.93 -15.61 25.97
C GLU A 189 9.06 -16.59 25.59
N MET A 190 9.66 -16.41 24.41
CA MET A 190 10.86 -17.16 24.05
C MET A 190 12.00 -16.23 23.63
N GLY A 191 13.08 -16.32 24.39
CA GLY A 191 14.33 -15.61 24.12
C GLY A 191 15.01 -16.16 22.87
N TYR A 192 15.73 -15.26 22.20
CA TYR A 192 16.61 -15.50 21.05
C TYR A 192 15.89 -15.53 19.70
N THR A 193 15.63 -14.35 19.13
CA THR A 193 16.24 -13.89 17.85
C THR A 193 15.56 -12.61 17.35
N ALA A 194 15.78 -11.50 18.05
CA ALA A 194 15.45 -10.15 17.56
C ALA A 194 16.71 -9.47 17.03
N ALA A 195 16.73 -9.05 15.77
CA ALA A 195 17.81 -8.24 15.22
C ALA A 195 17.39 -6.76 15.13
N SER A 196 17.77 -5.93 16.10
CA SER A 196 17.62 -4.46 15.98
C SER A 196 18.71 -3.87 15.07
N THR A 197 18.33 -2.85 14.32
CA THR A 197 19.22 -2.09 13.42
C THR A 197 20.14 -1.11 14.17
N LYS A 198 19.91 -0.84 15.46
CA LYS A 198 20.54 0.28 16.20
C LYS A 198 21.69 -0.05 17.18
N GLY A 199 22.13 -1.31 17.36
CA GLY A 199 23.32 -1.56 18.21
C GLY A 199 23.42 -2.93 18.88
N ARG A 200 24.46 -3.09 19.73
CA ARG A 200 25.05 -4.37 20.18
C ARG A 200 24.19 -5.25 21.12
N ASP A 201 23.09 -4.76 21.68
CA ASP A 201 22.36 -5.42 22.78
C ASP A 201 20.96 -5.96 22.38
N ALA A 202 20.86 -6.58 21.21
CA ALA A 202 19.63 -7.20 20.73
C ALA A 202 19.63 -8.73 20.91
N THR A 203 20.01 -9.23 22.08
CA THR A 203 19.53 -10.55 22.53
C THR A 203 18.67 -10.29 23.76
N GLY A 204 17.36 -10.21 23.55
CA GLY A 204 16.36 -9.99 24.61
C GLY A 204 15.12 -10.84 24.34
N THR A 205 14.27 -10.99 25.34
CA THR A 205 12.95 -11.62 25.19
C THR A 205 12.07 -10.70 24.36
N VAL A 206 11.50 -11.23 23.28
CA VAL A 206 10.46 -10.53 22.50
C VAL A 206 9.14 -11.05 23.02
N ARG A 207 8.26 -10.16 23.50
CA ARG A 207 6.89 -10.49 23.86
C ARG A 207 5.97 -9.88 22.81
N LEU A 208 5.33 -10.74 22.04
CA LEU A 208 4.44 -10.31 20.97
C LEU A 208 3.01 -10.32 21.53
N ASP A 209 2.45 -9.14 21.78
CA ASP A 209 1.10 -8.97 22.34
C ASP A 209 0.06 -9.25 21.25
N MET A 210 -0.48 -10.47 21.22
CA MET A 210 -1.35 -10.96 20.14
C MET A 210 -2.82 -10.58 20.41
N PRO A 211 -3.44 -9.76 19.54
CA PRO A 211 -4.87 -9.46 19.66
C PRO A 211 -5.72 -10.71 19.38
N SER A 212 -6.96 -10.71 19.85
CA SER A 212 -7.88 -11.82 19.57
C SER A 212 -8.31 -11.83 18.09
N LEU A 213 -8.67 -13.01 17.57
CA LEU A 213 -9.34 -13.14 16.28
C LEU A 213 -10.85 -12.92 16.44
N LYS A 214 -11.49 -12.27 15.47
CA LYS A 214 -12.93 -11.92 15.53
C LYS A 214 -13.85 -13.13 15.64
N ASP A 215 -13.42 -14.27 15.12
CA ASP A 215 -14.16 -15.54 15.15
C ASP A 215 -13.90 -16.38 16.42
N GLY A 216 -13.06 -15.89 17.33
CA GLY A 216 -12.66 -16.61 18.53
C GLY A 216 -11.71 -17.78 18.27
N ALA A 217 -11.20 -17.93 17.05
CA ALA A 217 -10.21 -18.94 16.72
C ALA A 217 -8.87 -18.63 17.40
N LYS A 218 -8.03 -19.66 17.54
CA LYS A 218 -6.67 -19.51 18.01
C LYS A 218 -5.73 -19.28 16.82
N TRP A 219 -4.70 -18.49 17.06
CA TRP A 219 -3.68 -18.20 16.06
C TRP A 219 -2.94 -19.47 15.59
N THR A 220 -2.87 -19.63 14.27
CA THR A 220 -1.98 -20.57 13.58
C THR A 220 -0.70 -19.84 13.11
N LEU A 221 0.39 -20.58 12.84
CA LEU A 221 1.65 -20.00 12.38
C LEU A 221 1.50 -19.20 11.08
N ASP A 222 0.75 -19.72 10.12
CA ASP A 222 0.50 -19.04 8.85
C ASP A 222 -0.29 -17.75 9.05
N SER A 223 -1.40 -17.81 9.81
CA SER A 223 -2.19 -16.62 10.13
C SER A 223 -1.37 -15.56 10.87
N TYR A 224 -0.49 -16.02 11.76
CA TYR A 224 0.35 -15.15 12.57
C TYR A 224 1.46 -14.50 11.75
N SER A 225 2.16 -15.28 10.93
CA SER A 225 3.22 -14.79 10.05
C SER A 225 2.67 -13.78 9.04
N LYS A 226 1.54 -14.08 8.41
CA LYS A 226 0.86 -13.15 7.49
C LYS A 226 0.41 -11.86 8.18
N TRP A 227 -0.13 -11.95 9.39
CA TRP A 227 -0.51 -10.74 10.15
C TRP A 227 0.69 -9.88 10.49
N LEU A 228 1.82 -10.48 10.89
CA LEU A 228 3.07 -9.78 11.13
C LEU A 228 3.60 -9.11 9.86
N GLU A 229 3.57 -9.81 8.72
CA GLU A 229 3.96 -9.29 7.40
C GLU A 229 3.10 -8.09 6.97
N GLN A 230 1.82 -8.05 7.35
CA GLN A 230 0.89 -6.94 7.11
C GLN A 230 1.03 -5.78 8.12
N GLY A 231 2.05 -5.83 8.99
CA GLY A 231 2.39 -4.77 9.94
C GLY A 231 1.60 -4.83 11.24
N ALA A 232 1.04 -5.99 11.58
CA ALA A 232 0.48 -6.32 12.88
C ALA A 232 -0.54 -5.30 13.43
N ARG A 233 -1.51 -4.92 12.60
CA ARG A 233 -2.52 -3.91 12.95
C ARG A 233 -3.70 -4.55 13.68
N THR A 234 -4.41 -3.73 14.46
CA THR A 234 -5.70 -4.05 15.07
C THR A 234 -6.79 -3.13 14.57
N THR A 235 -8.03 -3.61 14.56
CA THR A 235 -9.24 -2.79 14.40
C THR A 235 -9.52 -1.99 15.68
N GLU A 236 -10.39 -0.97 15.61
CA GLU A 236 -10.76 -0.12 16.77
C GLU A 236 -11.37 -0.91 17.95
N ASP A 237 -12.02 -2.04 17.65
CA ASP A 237 -12.60 -2.98 18.62
C ASP A 237 -11.55 -3.96 19.20
N GLY A 238 -10.25 -3.79 18.90
CA GLY A 238 -9.14 -4.50 19.53
C GLY A 238 -8.81 -5.87 18.94
N PHE A 239 -9.44 -6.25 17.83
CA PHE A 239 -9.17 -7.51 17.13
C PHE A 239 -8.07 -7.36 16.08
N ALA A 240 -7.46 -8.47 15.68
CA ALA A 240 -6.45 -8.46 14.63
C ALA A 240 -7.02 -8.02 13.28
N TYR A 241 -6.28 -7.18 12.56
CA TYR A 241 -6.63 -6.68 11.23
C TYR A 241 -6.18 -7.64 10.12
N PHE A 242 -6.82 -8.81 9.98
CA PHE A 242 -6.68 -9.79 8.87
C PHE A 242 -7.73 -10.93 9.01
N SER A 243 -7.95 -11.76 7.98
CA SER A 243 -8.93 -12.88 8.05
C SER A 243 -8.34 -14.16 8.66
N ALA A 244 -9.16 -14.90 9.41
CA ALA A 244 -8.74 -16.14 10.09
C ALA A 244 -8.51 -17.33 9.13
N ASP A 245 -9.03 -17.28 7.90
CA ASP A 245 -8.80 -18.29 6.86
C ASP A 245 -7.49 -18.10 6.09
N GLY A 246 -6.73 -17.05 6.41
CA GLY A 246 -5.45 -16.74 5.78
C GLY A 246 -5.57 -16.07 4.41
N SER A 247 -6.77 -15.66 3.98
CA SER A 247 -6.92 -14.84 2.78
C SER A 247 -6.44 -13.41 3.02
N ASN A 248 -5.71 -12.84 2.05
CA ASN A 248 -5.32 -11.44 2.12
C ASN A 248 -6.44 -10.53 1.59
N LEU A 249 -6.36 -9.23 1.86
CA LEU A 249 -7.41 -8.29 1.44
C LEU A 249 -7.69 -8.32 -0.07
N LEU A 250 -6.68 -8.57 -0.91
CA LEU A 250 -6.85 -8.67 -2.35
C LEU A 250 -7.71 -9.88 -2.72
N GLU A 251 -7.50 -11.02 -2.06
CA GLU A 251 -8.32 -12.23 -2.22
C GLU A 251 -9.75 -11.99 -1.73
N THR A 252 -9.92 -11.39 -0.55
CA THR A 252 -11.25 -11.00 -0.04
C THR A 252 -11.98 -10.06 -1.02
N MET A 253 -11.27 -9.10 -1.62
CA MET A 253 -11.85 -8.18 -2.62
C MET A 253 -12.17 -8.89 -3.94
N ARG A 254 -11.45 -9.96 -4.30
CA ARG A 254 -11.73 -10.77 -5.50
C ARG A 254 -12.96 -11.66 -5.33
N ASP A 255 -13.19 -12.15 -4.12
CA ASP A 255 -14.30 -13.05 -3.81
C ASP A 255 -15.63 -12.30 -3.58
N SER A 256 -15.60 -10.97 -3.43
CA SER A 256 -16.80 -10.15 -3.30
C SER A 256 -17.53 -9.94 -4.63
N ASP A 257 -18.80 -10.35 -4.70
CA ASP A 257 -19.70 -10.10 -5.85
C ASP A 257 -19.88 -8.59 -6.17
N ASN A 258 -19.65 -7.73 -5.18
CA ASN A 258 -19.83 -6.28 -5.30
C ASN A 258 -18.54 -5.54 -5.69
N VAL A 259 -17.41 -6.24 -5.85
CA VAL A 259 -16.12 -5.66 -6.20
C VAL A 259 -15.58 -6.30 -7.49
N HIS A 260 -14.97 -5.46 -8.33
CA HIS A 260 -14.25 -5.85 -9.51
C HIS A 260 -12.78 -5.46 -9.34
N VAL A 261 -11.93 -6.46 -9.19
CA VAL A 261 -10.48 -6.30 -9.13
C VAL A 261 -9.89 -6.36 -10.54
N ARG A 262 -8.95 -5.46 -10.89
CA ARG A 262 -8.25 -5.45 -12.18
C ARG A 262 -6.77 -5.15 -11.99
N PRO A 263 -5.85 -5.84 -12.69
CA PRO A 263 -4.46 -5.42 -12.76
C PRO A 263 -4.34 -4.00 -13.30
N VAL A 264 -3.48 -3.19 -12.68
CA VAL A 264 -3.18 -1.83 -13.16
C VAL A 264 -2.21 -1.90 -14.34
N LYS A 265 -2.56 -1.29 -15.46
CA LYS A 265 -1.72 -1.26 -16.66
C LYS A 265 -0.37 -0.61 -16.35
N GLY A 266 0.73 -1.26 -16.72
CA GLY A 266 2.08 -0.75 -16.49
C GLY A 266 2.67 -1.10 -15.12
N GLU A 267 1.92 -1.79 -14.26
CA GLU A 267 2.40 -2.34 -12.99
C GLU A 267 2.50 -3.86 -13.08
N THR A 268 3.47 -4.46 -12.38
CA THR A 268 3.66 -5.92 -12.36
C THR A 268 2.80 -6.62 -11.31
N ASP A 269 2.60 -5.98 -10.15
CA ASP A 269 1.91 -6.57 -9.01
C ASP A 269 1.04 -5.53 -8.28
N VAL A 270 0.21 -4.81 -9.03
CA VAL A 270 -0.74 -3.85 -8.46
C VAL A 270 -2.12 -4.06 -9.07
N TYR A 271 -3.14 -4.05 -8.22
CA TYR A 271 -4.52 -4.29 -8.57
C TYR A 271 -5.42 -3.15 -8.09
N ALA A 272 -6.21 -2.59 -9.00
CA ALA A 272 -7.26 -1.64 -8.68
C ALA A 272 -8.53 -2.40 -8.27
N CYS A 273 -9.02 -2.15 -7.06
CA CYS A 273 -10.36 -2.53 -6.66
C CYS A 273 -11.32 -1.44 -7.13
N ASN A 274 -12.48 -1.84 -7.67
CA ASN A 274 -13.57 -0.94 -8.03
C ASN A 274 -14.90 -1.62 -7.68
N PHE A 275 -15.93 -0.89 -7.29
CA PHE A 275 -17.26 -1.50 -7.15
C PHE A 275 -17.78 -2.04 -8.50
N SER A 276 -18.54 -3.14 -8.45
CA SER A 276 -19.14 -3.75 -9.63
C SER A 276 -20.23 -2.84 -10.22
N ARG A 277 -20.52 -2.98 -11.52
CA ARG A 277 -21.61 -2.22 -12.16
C ARG A 277 -22.97 -2.52 -11.53
N ASP A 278 -23.16 -3.75 -11.08
CA ASP A 278 -24.39 -4.18 -10.41
C ASP A 278 -24.52 -3.53 -9.04
N ALA A 279 -23.45 -3.52 -8.24
CA ALA A 279 -23.40 -2.84 -6.95
C ALA A 279 -23.72 -1.35 -7.09
N PHE A 280 -23.13 -0.69 -8.08
CA PHE A 280 -23.43 0.71 -8.38
C PHE A 280 -24.90 0.95 -8.79
N ARG A 281 -25.43 0.12 -9.69
CA ARG A 281 -26.79 0.28 -10.23
C ARG A 281 -27.87 0.01 -9.18
N ASN A 282 -27.64 -1.00 -8.33
CA ASN A 282 -28.60 -1.46 -7.33
C ASN A 282 -28.33 -0.89 -5.94
N GLN A 283 -27.38 0.06 -5.81
CA GLN A 283 -26.97 0.68 -4.55
C GLN A 283 -26.59 -0.34 -3.46
N ARG A 284 -25.95 -1.45 -3.85
CA ARG A 284 -25.46 -2.47 -2.91
C ARG A 284 -24.13 -2.03 -2.35
N TRP A 285 -24.17 -1.37 -1.20
CA TRP A 285 -23.01 -0.85 -0.49
C TRP A 285 -22.82 -1.67 0.79
N ASP A 286 -21.90 -2.61 0.73
CA ASP A 286 -21.38 -3.35 1.89
C ASP A 286 -20.02 -2.77 2.34
N GLU A 287 -19.41 -3.40 3.35
CA GLU A 287 -18.12 -2.98 3.90
C GLU A 287 -17.01 -2.92 2.82
N TYR A 288 -17.04 -3.81 1.82
CA TYR A 288 -15.98 -3.93 0.81
C TYR A 288 -16.19 -3.00 -0.38
N SER A 289 -17.40 -2.97 -0.94
CA SER A 289 -17.76 -2.14 -2.08
C SER A 289 -17.70 -0.64 -1.80
N SER A 290 -17.95 -0.24 -0.53
CA SER A 290 -17.75 1.14 -0.07
C SER A 290 -16.26 1.52 -0.05
N LYS A 291 -15.40 0.59 0.40
CA LYS A 291 -13.94 0.74 0.43
C LYS A 291 -13.30 0.58 -0.96
N ALA A 292 -13.95 -0.07 -1.92
CA ALA A 292 -13.36 -0.37 -3.23
C ALA A 292 -13.19 0.85 -4.14
N ARG A 293 -13.53 2.08 -3.74
CA ARG A 293 -13.33 3.27 -4.59
C ARG A 293 -11.92 3.83 -4.44
N GLY A 294 -11.10 3.73 -5.49
CA GLY A 294 -9.73 4.25 -5.46
C GLY A 294 -8.81 3.47 -4.52
N LEU A 295 -9.08 2.18 -4.33
CA LEU A 295 -8.24 1.29 -3.54
C LEU A 295 -7.32 0.50 -4.46
N PHE A 296 -6.02 0.62 -4.24
CA PHE A 296 -5.00 -0.10 -5.00
C PHE A 296 -4.20 -0.99 -4.05
N LEU A 297 -4.14 -2.27 -4.37
CA LEU A 297 -3.50 -3.30 -3.57
C LEU A 297 -2.33 -3.93 -4.32
N ASP A 298 -1.26 -4.32 -3.61
CA ASP A 298 -0.26 -5.24 -4.15
C ASP A 298 -0.74 -6.71 -4.08
N GLY A 299 0.05 -7.66 -4.60
CA GLY A 299 -0.28 -9.08 -4.58
C GLY A 299 -0.39 -9.68 -3.17
N ASN A 300 0.19 -9.01 -2.17
CA ASN A 300 0.12 -9.40 -0.76
C ASN A 300 -1.08 -8.78 -0.03
N GLY A 301 -1.88 -7.95 -0.71
CA GLY A 301 -3.04 -7.27 -0.14
C GLY A 301 -2.72 -5.97 0.61
N ASN A 302 -1.50 -5.44 0.50
CA ASN A 302 -1.14 -4.15 1.09
C ASN A 302 -1.67 -2.99 0.25
N VAL A 303 -2.09 -1.91 0.91
CA VAL A 303 -2.55 -0.70 0.23
C VAL A 303 -1.36 0.08 -0.32
N VAL A 304 -1.24 0.16 -1.65
CA VAL A 304 -0.18 0.92 -2.34
C VAL A 304 -0.62 2.31 -2.79
N ALA A 305 -1.93 2.52 -2.91
CA ALA A 305 -2.52 3.85 -3.02
C ALA A 305 -3.98 3.82 -2.56
N ARG A 306 -4.46 4.98 -2.09
CA ARG A 306 -5.80 5.15 -1.54
C ARG A 306 -6.43 6.47 -2.00
N GLY A 307 -7.62 6.39 -2.57
CA GLY A 307 -8.47 7.53 -2.88
C GLY A 307 -9.62 7.68 -1.87
N PHE A 308 -10.50 8.63 -2.13
CA PHE A 308 -11.71 8.83 -1.32
C PHE A 308 -12.67 7.64 -1.42
N GLU A 309 -13.23 7.27 -0.28
CA GLU A 309 -14.43 6.43 -0.24
C GLU A 309 -15.59 7.09 -0.98
N LYS A 310 -16.57 6.27 -1.38
CA LYS A 310 -17.74 6.79 -2.08
C LYS A 310 -18.61 7.59 -1.11
N PHE A 311 -18.64 8.91 -1.29
CA PHE A 311 -19.65 9.78 -0.69
C PHE A 311 -20.72 10.20 -1.70
N PHE A 312 -21.91 10.50 -1.18
CA PHE A 312 -23.14 10.70 -1.95
C PHE A 312 -23.61 12.14 -1.88
N ASN A 313 -24.42 12.53 -2.87
CA ASN A 313 -25.08 13.83 -2.89
C ASN A 313 -26.17 13.87 -1.81
N LEU A 314 -26.45 15.06 -1.27
CA LEU A 314 -27.62 15.30 -0.43
C LEU A 314 -28.88 14.78 -1.13
N GLY A 315 -29.64 13.94 -0.43
CA GLY A 315 -30.86 13.29 -0.94
C GLY A 315 -30.68 12.19 -1.98
N GLU A 316 -29.44 11.74 -2.28
CA GLU A 316 -29.19 10.67 -3.26
C GLU A 316 -29.66 9.29 -2.75
N ASN A 317 -29.56 9.03 -1.45
CA ASN A 317 -29.98 7.78 -0.82
C ASN A 317 -30.48 8.04 0.62
N GLU A 318 -30.91 6.97 1.30
CA GLU A 318 -31.40 7.06 2.68
C GLU A 318 -30.37 7.65 3.65
N GLN A 319 -29.08 7.31 3.49
CA GLN A 319 -28.00 7.79 4.36
C GLN A 319 -27.76 9.30 4.24
N THR A 320 -27.96 9.87 3.05
CA THR A 320 -27.78 11.31 2.80
C THR A 320 -29.08 12.10 2.78
N THR A 321 -30.16 11.59 3.39
CA THR A 321 -31.33 12.43 3.71
C THR A 321 -30.96 13.48 4.76
N ARG A 322 -31.63 14.64 4.74
CA ARG A 322 -31.41 15.70 5.75
C ARG A 322 -31.52 15.15 7.18
N GLU A 323 -32.54 14.35 7.45
CA GLU A 323 -32.77 13.75 8.77
C GLU A 323 -31.60 12.85 9.22
N ASN A 324 -31.09 11.99 8.34
CA ASN A 324 -30.01 11.08 8.71
C ASN A 324 -28.65 11.78 8.77
N ILE A 325 -28.41 12.77 7.91
CA ILE A 325 -27.26 13.67 8.05
C ILE A 325 -27.35 14.36 9.40
N ASP A 326 -28.51 14.89 9.77
CA ASP A 326 -28.65 15.65 11.01
C ASP A 326 -28.30 14.81 12.25
N LYS A 327 -28.72 13.54 12.28
CA LYS A 327 -28.42 12.60 13.35
C LYS A 327 -26.93 12.20 13.43
N ARG A 328 -26.23 12.17 12.29
CA ARG A 328 -24.84 11.67 12.20
C ARG A 328 -23.79 12.77 12.30
N LEU A 329 -24.07 13.95 11.75
CA LEU A 329 -23.10 15.02 11.53
C LEU A 329 -22.48 15.50 12.85
N LYS A 330 -21.15 15.55 12.89
CA LYS A 330 -20.40 16.04 14.06
C LYS A 330 -19.62 17.31 13.76
N PHE A 331 -19.71 18.26 14.68
CA PHE A 331 -19.03 19.56 14.55
C PHE A 331 -17.62 19.52 15.15
N PRO A 332 -16.67 20.33 14.64
CA PRO A 332 -16.83 21.33 13.58
C PRO A 332 -17.08 20.73 12.19
N VAL A 333 -17.88 21.43 11.38
CA VAL A 333 -18.20 21.09 9.99
C VAL A 333 -17.58 22.12 9.07
N ARG A 334 -16.82 21.65 8.07
CA ARG A 334 -16.17 22.48 7.05
C ARG A 334 -16.87 22.32 5.71
N VAL A 335 -17.19 23.42 5.05
CA VAL A 335 -17.78 23.45 3.71
C VAL A 335 -16.76 23.98 2.73
N GLU A 336 -16.40 23.16 1.74
CA GLU A 336 -15.42 23.49 0.72
C GLU A 336 -16.06 23.57 -0.66
N ARG A 337 -15.56 24.49 -1.49
CA ARG A 337 -15.89 24.55 -2.91
C ARG A 337 -15.58 23.21 -3.56
N LYS A 338 -16.58 22.62 -4.22
CA LYS A 338 -16.35 21.43 -5.02
C LYS A 338 -15.78 21.85 -6.37
N GLU A 339 -14.47 21.63 -6.55
CA GLU A 339 -13.83 21.78 -7.86
C GLU A 339 -14.40 20.80 -8.89
N ASN A 340 -14.33 21.19 -10.17
CA ASN A 340 -14.94 20.49 -11.28
C ASN A 340 -13.91 20.10 -12.35
N GLY A 341 -13.21 19.00 -12.09
CA GLY A 341 -12.31 18.33 -13.02
C GLY A 341 -12.44 16.82 -12.88
N PHE A 342 -11.32 16.12 -12.92
CA PHE A 342 -11.27 14.69 -12.60
C PHE A 342 -10.30 14.39 -11.44
N LEU A 343 -10.57 13.30 -10.73
CA LEU A 343 -9.73 12.87 -9.60
C LEU A 343 -8.40 12.30 -10.12
N GLY A 344 -7.30 12.93 -9.70
CA GLY A 344 -5.95 12.43 -9.81
C GLY A 344 -5.44 11.92 -8.46
N LEU A 345 -4.72 10.79 -8.49
CA LEU A 345 -4.10 10.16 -7.34
C LEU A 345 -2.61 10.03 -7.62
N VAL A 346 -1.79 10.55 -6.72
CA VAL A 346 -0.33 10.51 -6.82
C VAL A 346 0.24 9.81 -5.60
N SER A 347 0.96 8.71 -5.80
CA SER A 347 1.57 7.96 -4.69
C SER A 347 3.05 7.67 -4.93
N ALA A 348 3.83 7.67 -3.86
CA ALA A 348 5.26 7.37 -3.92
C ALA A 348 5.50 5.86 -4.12
N ARG A 349 6.49 5.51 -4.95
CA ARG A 349 7.06 4.17 -5.04
C ARG A 349 8.23 4.02 -4.09
N GLU A 350 8.65 2.80 -3.79
CA GLU A 350 9.86 2.58 -2.97
C GLU A 350 11.17 2.89 -3.71
N ASP A 351 11.15 2.88 -5.04
CA ASP A 351 12.32 3.08 -5.90
C ASP A 351 12.71 4.56 -6.12
N GLY A 352 12.02 5.50 -5.47
CA GLY A 352 12.25 6.94 -5.64
C GLY A 352 11.33 7.62 -6.65
N SER A 353 10.52 6.85 -7.39
CA SER A 353 9.62 7.41 -8.42
C SER A 353 8.18 7.59 -7.92
N TRP A 354 7.33 8.15 -8.77
CA TRP A 354 5.91 8.41 -8.51
C TRP A 354 4.99 7.49 -9.32
N ARG A 355 3.76 7.37 -8.86
CA ARG A 355 2.62 6.80 -9.59
C ARG A 355 1.61 7.91 -9.84
N PHE A 356 1.12 8.02 -11.08
CA PHE A 356 0.11 9.00 -11.47
C PHE A 356 -1.12 8.29 -11.99
N TRP A 357 -2.18 8.25 -11.20
CA TRP A 357 -3.37 7.47 -11.51
C TRP A 357 -4.63 8.31 -11.53
N SER A 358 -5.52 7.99 -12.46
CA SER A 358 -6.91 8.40 -12.34
C SER A 358 -7.62 7.58 -11.26
N LYS A 359 -8.92 7.83 -11.06
CA LYS A 359 -9.79 7.00 -10.19
C LYS A 359 -9.62 5.48 -10.40
N SER A 360 -9.37 5.02 -11.63
CA SER A 360 -9.32 3.58 -11.96
C SER A 360 -7.89 3.03 -12.15
N GLY A 361 -6.86 3.81 -11.79
CA GLY A 361 -5.46 3.47 -12.03
C GLY A 361 -4.88 4.17 -13.26
N GLN A 362 -3.95 3.49 -13.92
CA GLN A 362 -3.29 3.98 -15.14
C GLN A 362 -4.27 4.06 -16.31
N THR A 363 -4.47 5.28 -16.82
CA THR A 363 -5.32 5.58 -17.99
C THR A 363 -4.65 6.66 -18.83
N ASP A 364 -5.23 7.03 -19.98
CA ASP A 364 -4.68 8.13 -20.79
C ASP A 364 -4.70 9.48 -20.02
N TYR A 365 -5.60 9.62 -19.04
CA TYR A 365 -5.64 10.78 -18.15
C TYR A 365 -4.46 10.86 -17.18
N SER A 366 -3.78 9.73 -16.89
CA SER A 366 -2.61 9.71 -16.01
C SER A 366 -1.50 10.64 -16.49
N TYR A 367 -1.36 10.76 -17.81
CA TYR A 367 -0.40 11.67 -18.43
C TYR A 367 -0.66 13.15 -18.08
N LEU A 368 -1.92 13.58 -18.04
CA LEU A 368 -2.27 14.96 -17.69
C LEU A 368 -1.89 15.28 -16.23
N ILE A 369 -2.08 14.31 -15.34
CA ILE A 369 -1.70 14.43 -13.92
C ILE A 369 -0.19 14.60 -13.81
N GLU A 370 0.57 13.70 -14.43
CA GLU A 370 2.04 13.73 -14.42
C GLU A 370 2.57 15.03 -15.02
N HIS A 371 2.03 15.46 -16.16
CA HIS A 371 2.44 16.67 -16.85
C HIS A 371 2.27 17.91 -15.96
N LEU A 372 1.08 18.10 -15.37
CA LEU A 372 0.80 19.25 -14.52
C LEU A 372 1.61 19.19 -13.21
N PHE A 373 1.81 17.99 -12.64
CA PHE A 373 2.61 17.80 -11.45
C PHE A 373 4.07 18.22 -11.67
N LYS A 374 4.67 17.77 -12.78
CA LYS A 374 6.04 18.10 -13.18
C LYS A 374 6.22 19.57 -13.61
N GLN A 375 5.16 20.23 -14.06
CA GLN A 375 5.19 21.67 -14.34
C GLN A 375 5.09 22.53 -13.07
N THR A 376 4.48 21.99 -12.02
CA THR A 376 4.25 22.72 -10.77
C THR A 376 5.48 22.72 -9.88
N LEU A 377 6.24 21.62 -9.85
CA LEU A 377 7.36 21.42 -8.93
C LEU A 377 8.70 21.41 -9.66
N ASP A 378 9.73 21.99 -9.02
CA ASP A 378 11.12 21.72 -9.39
C ASP A 378 11.62 20.38 -8.79
N ILE A 379 12.82 19.95 -9.20
CA ILE A 379 13.39 18.65 -8.80
C ILE A 379 13.56 18.53 -7.27
N GLY A 380 13.97 19.61 -6.60
CA GLY A 380 14.18 19.59 -5.15
C GLY A 380 12.87 19.56 -4.38
N GLN A 381 11.87 20.31 -4.85
CA GLN A 381 10.51 20.30 -4.30
C GLN A 381 9.84 18.94 -4.49
N GLU A 382 10.01 18.32 -5.66
CA GLU A 382 9.51 16.97 -5.93
C GLU A 382 10.12 15.94 -4.97
N GLU A 383 11.43 15.99 -4.75
CA GLU A 383 12.11 15.08 -3.82
C GLU A 383 11.64 15.28 -2.36
N ALA A 384 11.48 16.52 -1.92
CA ALA A 384 10.94 16.83 -0.60
C ALA A 384 9.52 16.29 -0.42
N LEU A 385 8.64 16.54 -1.41
CA LEU A 385 7.27 16.05 -1.40
C LEU A 385 7.21 14.51 -1.43
N TRP A 386 8.12 13.87 -2.17
CA TRP A 386 8.21 12.42 -2.24
C TRP A 386 8.59 11.83 -0.87
N ASN A 387 9.54 12.43 -0.17
CA ASN A 387 9.93 11.99 1.18
C ASN A 387 8.76 12.11 2.16
N ILE A 388 8.01 13.22 2.12
CA ILE A 388 6.81 13.40 2.95
C ILE A 388 5.78 12.32 2.66
N ALA A 389 5.44 12.12 1.38
CA ALA A 389 4.43 11.15 0.97
C ALA A 389 4.81 9.71 1.35
N ARG A 390 6.09 9.35 1.18
CA ARG A 390 6.64 8.04 1.57
C ARG A 390 6.61 7.85 3.09
N ASP A 391 7.13 8.80 3.85
CA ASP A 391 7.30 8.66 5.31
C ASP A 391 5.95 8.62 6.03
N ALA A 392 5.01 9.47 5.59
CA ALA A 392 3.63 9.41 6.05
C ALA A 392 2.86 8.23 5.47
N ASN A 393 3.37 7.56 4.42
CA ASN A 393 2.70 6.50 3.67
C ASN A 393 1.28 6.94 3.24
N VAL A 394 1.21 8.01 2.45
CA VAL A 394 -0.02 8.63 1.97
C VAL A 394 -0.08 8.65 0.44
N THR A 395 -1.29 8.76 -0.08
CA THR A 395 -1.59 9.11 -1.47
C THR A 395 -2.08 10.56 -1.50
N LEU A 396 -1.53 11.34 -2.43
CA LEU A 396 -1.95 12.72 -2.66
C LEU A 396 -3.12 12.71 -3.63
N ALA A 397 -4.28 13.19 -3.17
CA ALA A 397 -5.46 13.34 -4.01
C ALA A 397 -5.54 14.75 -4.57
N PHE A 398 -5.77 14.87 -5.88
CA PHE A 398 -5.91 16.13 -6.59
C PHE A 398 -7.22 16.16 -7.38
N GLU A 399 -7.84 17.33 -7.47
CA GLU A 399 -8.74 17.62 -8.59
C GLU A 399 -7.89 18.20 -9.73
N VAL A 400 -7.91 17.51 -10.87
CA VAL A 400 -7.13 17.86 -12.04
C VAL A 400 -8.03 18.66 -12.97
N ILE A 401 -7.72 19.93 -13.14
CA ILE A 401 -8.43 20.84 -14.05
C ILE A 401 -7.59 20.96 -15.30
N ASP A 402 -8.13 20.57 -16.45
CA ASP A 402 -7.44 20.69 -17.73
C ASP A 402 -8.31 21.37 -18.80
N GLN A 403 -7.89 22.56 -19.23
CA GLN A 403 -8.62 23.43 -20.14
C GLN A 403 -8.36 23.13 -21.63
N GLU A 404 -7.41 22.24 -21.94
CA GLU A 404 -7.04 21.90 -23.32
C GLU A 404 -7.61 20.56 -23.80
N SER A 405 -7.68 19.56 -22.92
CA SER A 405 -8.03 18.18 -23.25
C SER A 405 -9.28 17.69 -22.52
N ASP A 406 -9.65 18.30 -21.39
CA ASP A 406 -10.75 17.81 -20.55
C ASP A 406 -11.59 18.92 -19.90
N ARG A 407 -12.12 19.82 -20.72
CA ARG A 407 -13.06 20.86 -20.29
C ARG A 407 -14.30 20.24 -19.65
N HIS A 408 -14.59 20.70 -18.44
CA HIS A 408 -15.73 20.26 -17.68
C HIS A 408 -16.89 21.27 -17.82
N ILE A 409 -17.77 21.41 -16.81
CA ILE A 409 -18.95 22.28 -16.91
C ILE A 409 -18.64 23.67 -16.36
N ILE A 410 -17.89 23.72 -15.27
CA ILE A 410 -17.48 24.98 -14.64
C ILE A 410 -16.23 25.48 -15.33
N LYS A 411 -16.27 26.74 -15.74
CA LYS A 411 -15.16 27.40 -16.42
C LYS A 411 -13.98 27.66 -15.48
N TYR A 412 -12.78 27.42 -15.99
CA TYR A 412 -11.52 27.79 -15.35
C TYR A 412 -10.60 28.50 -16.34
N ASP A 413 -9.77 29.41 -15.84
CA ASP A 413 -8.87 30.18 -16.71
C ASP A 413 -7.61 29.40 -17.11
N THR A 414 -7.15 28.48 -16.27
CA THR A 414 -5.90 27.73 -16.48
C THR A 414 -6.02 26.26 -16.07
N SER A 415 -5.25 25.39 -16.74
CA SER A 415 -5.03 24.02 -16.28
C SER A 415 -4.16 24.02 -15.03
N ARG A 416 -4.52 23.22 -14.01
CA ARG A 416 -3.80 23.13 -12.74
C ARG A 416 -4.19 21.89 -11.94
N LEU A 417 -3.33 21.53 -10.98
CA LEU A 417 -3.67 20.61 -9.91
C LEU A 417 -4.21 21.39 -8.70
N VAL A 418 -5.38 21.00 -8.22
CA VAL A 418 -5.89 21.44 -6.92
C VAL A 418 -5.68 20.31 -5.93
N PHE A 419 -4.82 20.50 -4.95
CA PHE A 419 -4.59 19.51 -3.89
C PHE A 419 -5.85 19.42 -3.03
N LEU A 420 -6.40 18.22 -2.93
CA LEU A 420 -7.57 17.95 -2.10
C LEU A 420 -7.08 17.56 -0.71
N HIS A 421 -6.51 16.35 -0.61
CA HIS A 421 -6.06 15.79 0.66
C HIS A 421 -4.90 14.81 0.53
N ALA A 422 -4.11 14.68 1.61
CA ALA A 422 -3.25 13.52 1.83
C ALA A 422 -4.07 12.39 2.47
N ILE A 423 -4.22 11.27 1.77
CA ILE A 423 -5.03 10.12 2.21
C ILE A 423 -4.10 9.00 2.65
N LYS A 424 -4.26 8.48 3.87
CA LYS A 424 -3.46 7.37 4.37
C LYS A 424 -3.61 6.12 3.49
N ASN A 425 -2.51 5.44 3.22
CA ASN A 425 -2.52 4.13 2.56
C ASN A 425 -2.91 3.04 3.57
N THR A 426 -4.15 3.12 4.03
CA THR A 426 -4.83 2.19 4.92
C THR A 426 -6.11 1.73 4.25
N VAL A 427 -6.64 0.62 4.74
CA VAL A 427 -7.86 0.04 4.16
C VAL A 427 -9.08 0.86 4.55
N ASP A 428 -9.16 1.27 5.82
CA ASP A 428 -10.12 2.24 6.28
C ASP A 428 -9.66 3.64 5.86
N PHE A 429 -10.59 4.43 5.33
CA PHE A 429 -10.30 5.76 4.85
C PHE A 429 -9.94 6.70 6.01
N HIS A 430 -8.83 7.40 5.84
CA HIS A 430 -8.38 8.42 6.78
C HIS A 430 -7.60 9.50 6.02
N ILE A 431 -7.95 10.77 6.27
CA ILE A 431 -7.16 11.91 5.82
C ILE A 431 -6.06 12.12 6.85
N ASP A 432 -4.80 12.07 6.42
CA ASP A 432 -3.66 12.32 7.30
C ASP A 432 -3.45 13.83 7.43
N HIS A 433 -4.07 14.44 8.44
CA HIS A 433 -4.08 15.89 8.62
C HIS A 433 -2.69 16.49 8.87
N ASP A 434 -1.73 15.73 9.38
CA ASP A 434 -0.37 16.21 9.63
C ASP A 434 0.42 16.26 8.32
N ALA A 435 0.37 15.18 7.51
CA ALA A 435 0.93 15.18 6.17
C ALA A 435 0.26 16.22 5.27
N ASP A 436 -1.07 16.34 5.36
CA ASP A 436 -1.87 17.31 4.61
C ASP A 436 -1.39 18.75 4.86
N LYS A 437 -1.23 19.14 6.14
CA LYS A 437 -0.69 20.46 6.51
C LYS A 437 0.75 20.66 6.06
N LEU A 438 1.58 19.63 6.19
CA LEU A 438 3.00 19.72 5.81
C LEU A 438 3.17 19.97 4.31
N ILE A 439 2.36 19.31 3.49
CA ILE A 439 2.33 19.50 2.03
C ILE A 439 1.74 20.87 1.67
N ASP A 440 0.76 21.36 2.43
CA ASP A 440 0.17 22.68 2.21
C ASP A 440 1.11 23.84 2.51
N MET A 441 2.00 23.65 3.48
CA MET A 441 2.78 24.73 4.11
C MET A 441 3.56 25.55 3.08
N ASP A 442 4.07 24.90 2.05
CA ASP A 442 4.86 25.55 0.99
C ASP A 442 3.98 26.11 -0.15
N GLY A 443 2.67 25.83 -0.15
CA GLY A 443 1.71 26.41 -1.09
C GLY A 443 1.92 26.04 -2.55
N PHE A 444 2.55 24.89 -2.83
CA PHE A 444 2.85 24.45 -4.21
C PHE A 444 1.60 24.25 -5.07
N PHE A 445 0.51 23.83 -4.44
CA PHE A 445 -0.74 23.51 -5.11
C PHE A 445 -1.87 24.38 -4.58
N ASN A 446 -2.82 24.70 -5.46
CA ASN A 446 -4.07 25.34 -5.03
C ASN A 446 -4.87 24.39 -4.13
N ARG A 447 -5.61 24.95 -3.16
CA ARG A 447 -6.61 24.24 -2.36
C ARG A 447 -8.03 24.62 -2.78
N PRO A 448 -9.04 23.76 -2.55
CA PRO A 448 -10.43 24.18 -2.55
C PRO A 448 -10.65 25.35 -1.59
N GLU A 449 -11.46 26.31 -2.01
CA GLU A 449 -11.85 27.42 -1.14
C GLU A 449 -12.72 26.91 0.01
N VAL A 450 -12.33 27.21 1.26
CA VAL A 450 -13.16 26.97 2.44
C VAL A 450 -14.19 28.10 2.52
N LEU A 451 -15.44 27.77 2.21
CA LEU A 451 -16.53 28.75 2.17
C LEU A 451 -17.08 29.06 3.56
N ALA A 452 -17.10 28.07 4.45
CA ALA A 452 -17.53 28.25 5.84
C ALA A 452 -16.99 27.13 6.74
N VAL A 453 -16.86 27.45 8.03
CA VAL A 453 -16.66 26.49 9.11
C VAL A 453 -17.70 26.76 10.18
N PHE A 454 -18.50 25.74 10.51
CA PHE A 454 -19.47 25.78 11.58
C PHE A 454 -18.89 25.02 12.77
N HIS A 455 -18.80 25.64 13.93
CA HIS A 455 -18.04 25.10 15.06
C HIS A 455 -18.87 24.25 16.02
N SER A 456 -20.19 24.46 16.04
CA SER A 456 -21.07 23.78 17.00
C SER A 456 -22.47 23.52 16.44
N ASP A 457 -23.18 22.60 17.09
CA ASP A 457 -24.55 22.23 16.76
C ASP A 457 -25.54 23.42 16.75
N LYS A 458 -25.24 24.50 17.48
CA LYS A 458 -26.04 25.73 17.49
C LYS A 458 -26.08 26.44 16.13
N GLU A 459 -25.11 26.16 15.27
CA GLU A 459 -24.98 26.77 13.94
C GLU A 459 -25.56 25.88 12.83
N ARG A 460 -26.20 24.75 13.19
CA ARG A 460 -26.76 23.78 12.24
C ARG A 460 -27.77 24.38 11.26
N GLU A 461 -28.67 25.23 11.73
CA GLU A 461 -29.63 25.90 10.82
C GLU A 461 -28.93 26.90 9.88
N ALA A 462 -27.84 27.54 10.33
CA ALA A 462 -27.04 28.39 9.45
C ALA A 462 -26.32 27.58 8.37
N LEU A 463 -25.80 26.39 8.71
CA LEU A 463 -25.28 25.43 7.74
C LEU A 463 -26.34 25.07 6.70
N TRP A 464 -27.56 24.70 7.13
CA TRP A 464 -28.62 24.33 6.19
C TRP A 464 -29.07 25.50 5.30
N SER A 465 -29.15 26.72 5.85
CA SER A 465 -29.45 27.92 5.05
C SER A 465 -28.40 28.15 3.97
N MET A 466 -27.12 28.08 4.33
CA MET A 466 -26.01 28.22 3.38
C MET A 466 -26.05 27.15 2.30
N LEU A 467 -26.33 25.89 2.67
CA LEU A 467 -26.46 24.80 1.69
C LEU A 467 -27.64 25.03 0.75
N ASP A 468 -28.76 25.56 1.24
CA ASP A 468 -29.93 25.86 0.39
C ASP A 468 -29.63 26.99 -0.60
N GLU A 469 -28.95 28.05 -0.15
CA GLU A 469 -28.45 29.14 -1.00
C GLU A 469 -27.44 28.61 -2.05
N GLU A 470 -26.49 27.76 -1.64
CA GLU A 470 -25.54 27.14 -2.58
C GLU A 470 -26.25 26.29 -3.63
N ARG A 471 -27.34 25.62 -3.27
CA ARG A 471 -28.09 24.79 -4.22
C ARG A 471 -28.75 25.64 -5.30
N HIS A 472 -29.45 26.69 -4.92
CA HIS A 472 -30.35 27.42 -5.83
C HIS A 472 -29.65 28.59 -6.54
N ASP A 473 -28.73 29.27 -5.86
CA ASP A 473 -28.21 30.57 -6.32
C ASP A 473 -26.78 30.50 -6.88
N SER A 474 -26.09 29.37 -6.68
CA SER A 474 -24.70 29.19 -7.10
C SER A 474 -24.56 28.74 -8.55
N THR A 475 -23.56 29.30 -9.24
CA THR A 475 -23.09 28.84 -10.55
C THR A 475 -21.90 27.89 -10.47
N ARG A 476 -21.44 27.53 -9.26
CA ARG A 476 -20.38 26.52 -9.04
C ARG A 476 -20.93 25.11 -9.29
N GLU A 477 -20.07 24.08 -9.30
CA GLU A 477 -20.57 22.69 -9.28
C GLU A 477 -21.36 22.42 -7.99
N GLY A 478 -20.91 23.00 -6.88
CA GLY A 478 -21.49 22.90 -5.55
C GLY A 478 -20.41 22.81 -4.49
N VAL A 479 -20.66 22.06 -3.42
CA VAL A 479 -19.77 21.96 -2.25
C VAL A 479 -19.57 20.52 -1.78
N VAL A 480 -18.44 20.29 -1.10
CA VAL A 480 -18.21 19.10 -0.28
C VAL A 480 -18.22 19.54 1.18
N VAL A 481 -18.96 18.80 2.00
CA VAL A 481 -19.10 19.04 3.43
C VAL A 481 -18.34 17.95 4.17
N TYR A 482 -17.45 18.36 5.06
CA TYR A 482 -16.63 17.49 5.90
C TYR A 482 -16.98 17.72 7.35
N ASP A 483 -17.16 16.64 8.09
CA ASP A 483 -17.32 16.68 9.54
C ASP A 483 -16.00 16.32 10.24
N VAL A 484 -15.95 16.46 11.57
CA VAL A 484 -14.71 16.23 12.35
C VAL A 484 -14.26 14.77 12.38
N ASP A 485 -15.16 13.82 12.15
CA ASP A 485 -14.88 12.38 12.16
C ASP A 485 -14.57 11.85 10.74
N GLY A 486 -14.51 12.74 9.74
CA GLY A 486 -14.24 12.37 8.35
C GLY A 486 -15.46 11.88 7.58
N TYR A 487 -16.69 12.02 8.12
CA TYR A 487 -17.89 11.84 7.32
C TYR A 487 -18.02 12.95 6.29
N MET A 488 -18.38 12.57 5.07
CA MET A 488 -18.46 13.46 3.92
C MET A 488 -19.77 13.26 3.18
N PHE A 489 -20.35 14.36 2.72
CA PHE A 489 -21.36 14.37 1.68
C PHE A 489 -21.12 15.56 0.75
N LYS A 490 -21.81 15.56 -0.39
CA LYS A 490 -21.73 16.67 -1.34
C LYS A 490 -23.09 17.24 -1.64
N LEU A 491 -23.09 18.48 -2.09
CA LEU A 491 -24.24 19.14 -2.64
C LEU A 491 -23.85 19.68 -4.02
N LYS A 492 -24.76 19.56 -4.98
CA LYS A 492 -24.60 20.12 -6.31
C LYS A 492 -25.63 21.22 -6.52
N SER A 493 -25.20 22.30 -7.16
CA SER A 493 -26.11 23.37 -7.55
C SER A 493 -27.09 22.89 -8.61
N ASP A 494 -28.27 23.50 -8.62
CA ASP A 494 -29.30 23.22 -9.61
C ASP A 494 -28.81 23.62 -11.01
N TYR A 495 -28.06 24.73 -11.13
CA TYR A 495 -27.36 25.13 -12.36
C TYR A 495 -26.48 24.01 -12.91
N TYR A 496 -25.59 23.44 -12.09
CA TYR A 496 -24.69 22.38 -12.55
C TYR A 496 -25.45 21.12 -12.96
N LEU A 497 -26.48 20.73 -12.18
CA LEU A 497 -27.28 19.55 -12.48
C LEU A 497 -28.06 19.71 -13.80
N GLU A 498 -28.59 20.90 -14.06
CA GLU A 498 -29.26 21.24 -15.31
C GLU A 498 -28.33 21.06 -16.51
N VAL A 499 -27.18 21.75 -16.52
CA VAL A 499 -26.22 21.67 -17.63
C VAL A 499 -25.71 20.24 -17.81
N LYS A 500 -25.40 19.55 -16.71
CA LYS A 500 -24.93 18.16 -16.73
C LYS A 500 -25.95 17.21 -17.33
N SER A 501 -27.24 17.44 -17.09
CA SER A 501 -28.31 16.57 -17.61
C SER A 501 -28.30 16.51 -19.14
N LEU A 502 -27.88 17.59 -19.82
CA LEU A 502 -27.85 17.69 -21.28
C LEU A 502 -26.66 16.97 -21.91
N ARG A 503 -25.56 16.76 -21.16
CA ARG A 503 -24.28 16.27 -21.68
C ARG A 503 -24.42 15.05 -22.60
N THR A 504 -25.04 13.98 -22.10
CA THR A 504 -25.16 12.72 -22.86
C THR A 504 -26.02 12.87 -24.12
N MET A 505 -27.04 13.74 -24.10
CA MET A 505 -27.88 13.97 -25.29
C MET A 505 -27.10 14.76 -26.34
N LEU A 506 -26.38 15.81 -25.92
CA LEU A 506 -25.55 16.63 -26.80
C LEU A 506 -24.38 15.83 -27.39
N GLU A 507 -23.65 15.06 -26.58
CA GLU A 507 -22.57 14.19 -27.05
C GLU A 507 -23.07 13.19 -28.11
N ARG A 508 -24.24 12.55 -27.86
CA ARG A 508 -24.84 11.64 -28.84
C ARG A 508 -25.25 12.34 -30.13
N ALA A 509 -25.85 13.52 -30.03
CA ALA A 509 -26.29 14.27 -31.19
C ALA A 509 -25.12 14.80 -32.04
N ILE A 510 -24.05 15.28 -31.40
CA ILE A 510 -22.97 16.04 -32.04
C ILE A 510 -21.77 15.17 -32.43
N LEU A 511 -21.44 14.18 -31.60
CA LEU A 511 -20.24 13.33 -31.79
C LEU A 511 -20.56 12.00 -32.45
N HIS A 512 -21.82 11.55 -32.40
CA HIS A 512 -22.25 10.25 -32.93
C HIS A 512 -23.36 10.34 -33.98
N ASP A 513 -23.74 11.55 -34.40
CA ASP A 513 -24.79 11.82 -35.38
C ASP A 513 -26.13 11.13 -35.05
N ARG A 514 -26.45 11.03 -33.75
CA ARG A 514 -27.71 10.45 -33.25
C ARG A 514 -28.64 11.57 -32.76
N PRO A 515 -29.56 12.07 -33.60
CA PRO A 515 -30.41 13.18 -33.24
C PRO A 515 -31.32 12.83 -32.06
N ILE A 516 -31.75 13.88 -31.35
CA ILE A 516 -32.72 13.77 -30.28
C ILE A 516 -34.08 13.35 -30.89
N PRO A 517 -34.75 12.30 -30.38
CA PRO A 517 -36.05 11.87 -30.92
C PRO A 517 -37.07 13.02 -30.96
N ALA A 518 -37.83 13.11 -32.05
CA ALA A 518 -38.79 14.19 -32.26
C ALA A 518 -40.02 14.08 -31.33
N ASP A 519 -40.30 12.87 -30.85
CA ASP A 519 -41.38 12.52 -29.92
C ASP A 519 -40.98 12.63 -28.43
N ASP A 520 -39.70 12.86 -28.13
CA ASP A 520 -39.24 13.14 -26.77
C ASP A 520 -39.51 14.61 -26.44
N HIS A 521 -40.63 14.86 -25.74
CA HIS A 521 -41.06 16.17 -25.25
C HIS A 521 -40.66 16.43 -23.79
N SER A 522 -39.64 15.74 -23.27
CA SER A 522 -39.11 16.08 -21.96
C SER A 522 -38.45 17.46 -21.96
N GLU A 523 -38.54 18.18 -20.84
CA GLU A 523 -37.89 19.50 -20.66
C GLU A 523 -36.40 19.46 -21.05
N ARG A 524 -35.72 18.36 -20.70
CA ARG A 524 -34.32 18.12 -21.05
C ARG A 524 -34.10 18.04 -22.56
N ALA A 525 -34.98 17.34 -23.28
CA ALA A 525 -34.89 17.22 -24.73
C ALA A 525 -35.16 18.56 -25.43
N GLU A 526 -36.10 19.35 -24.92
CA GLU A 526 -36.39 20.69 -25.42
C GLU A 526 -35.22 21.65 -25.22
N LYS A 527 -34.63 21.68 -24.01
CA LYS A 527 -33.42 22.48 -23.73
C LYS A 527 -32.25 22.05 -24.61
N ALA A 528 -32.01 20.75 -24.77
CA ALA A 528 -30.94 20.27 -25.63
C ALA A 528 -31.17 20.67 -27.11
N ARG A 529 -32.41 20.61 -27.62
CA ARG A 529 -32.75 21.11 -28.96
C ARG A 529 -32.57 22.63 -29.07
N TRP A 530 -32.95 23.38 -28.04
CA TRP A 530 -32.73 24.83 -27.99
C TRP A 530 -31.24 25.17 -28.04
N VAL A 531 -30.39 24.45 -27.29
CA VAL A 531 -28.93 24.59 -27.35
C VAL A 531 -28.42 24.32 -28.76
N LEU A 532 -28.82 23.20 -29.38
CA LEU A 532 -28.39 22.86 -30.74
C LEU A 532 -28.82 23.89 -31.80
N PHE A 533 -29.95 24.58 -31.58
CA PHE A 533 -30.44 25.61 -32.48
C PHE A 533 -29.69 26.95 -32.34
N HIS A 534 -29.30 27.32 -31.11
CA HIS A 534 -28.72 28.64 -30.81
C HIS A 534 -27.19 28.64 -30.70
N ALA A 535 -26.57 27.48 -30.53
CA ALA A 535 -25.12 27.38 -30.38
C ALA A 535 -24.37 27.60 -31.70
N ASP A 536 -23.23 28.27 -31.63
CA ASP A 536 -22.24 28.22 -32.70
C ASP A 536 -21.54 26.86 -32.68
N MET A 537 -21.78 26.03 -33.69
CA MET A 537 -21.24 24.68 -33.79
C MET A 537 -19.71 24.64 -33.83
N ASN A 538 -19.05 25.69 -34.31
CA ASN A 538 -17.58 25.78 -34.31
C ASN A 538 -17.01 26.01 -32.91
N ARG A 539 -17.83 26.54 -31.98
CA ARG A 539 -17.46 26.75 -30.58
C ARG A 539 -17.96 25.62 -29.68
N LEU A 540 -19.10 25.01 -30.01
CA LEU A 540 -19.69 23.92 -29.23
C LEU A 540 -18.86 22.64 -29.26
N VAL A 541 -18.00 22.48 -30.25
CA VAL A 541 -17.11 21.33 -30.40
C VAL A 541 -15.67 21.79 -30.30
N TYR A 542 -14.88 21.13 -29.47
CA TYR A 542 -13.44 21.36 -29.37
C TYR A 542 -12.66 20.06 -29.54
N THR A 543 -11.39 20.17 -29.92
CA THR A 543 -10.48 19.02 -29.97
C THR A 543 -9.80 18.84 -28.63
N ARG A 544 -9.96 17.65 -28.05
CA ARG A 544 -9.30 17.24 -26.82
C ARG A 544 -7.84 16.91 -27.13
N LYS A 545 -6.92 17.86 -26.93
CA LYS A 545 -5.56 17.80 -27.48
C LYS A 545 -4.80 16.52 -27.12
N ALA A 546 -4.82 16.10 -25.85
CA ALA A 546 -4.09 14.91 -25.40
C ALA A 546 -4.64 13.58 -25.95
N PHE A 547 -5.92 13.53 -26.33
CA PHE A 547 -6.59 12.31 -26.79
C PHE A 547 -6.82 12.28 -28.30
N ASN A 548 -6.67 13.43 -28.97
CA ASN A 548 -7.00 13.62 -30.39
C ASN A 548 -8.44 13.22 -30.72
N GLU A 549 -9.37 13.57 -29.82
CA GLU A 549 -10.80 13.28 -29.92
C GLU A 549 -11.62 14.57 -29.95
N ARG A 550 -12.85 14.51 -30.47
CA ARG A 550 -13.81 15.62 -30.38
C ARG A 550 -14.53 15.57 -29.03
N GLY A 551 -14.66 16.73 -28.39
CA GLY A 551 -15.46 16.92 -27.18
C GLY A 551 -16.54 17.97 -27.39
N VAL A 552 -17.60 17.92 -26.57
CA VAL A 552 -18.61 18.99 -26.48
C VAL A 552 -18.19 19.95 -25.39
N ASP A 553 -18.12 21.25 -25.71
CA ASP A 553 -17.76 22.29 -24.76
C ASP A 553 -18.96 22.60 -23.84
N MET A 554 -19.01 21.91 -22.70
CA MET A 554 -20.11 22.04 -21.74
C MET A 554 -20.06 23.37 -20.97
N GLU A 555 -18.91 24.05 -20.92
CA GLU A 555 -18.80 25.41 -20.37
C GLU A 555 -19.60 26.37 -21.27
N TYR A 556 -19.43 26.25 -22.59
CA TYR A 556 -20.22 27.03 -23.54
C TYR A 556 -21.72 26.72 -23.49
N VAL A 557 -22.11 25.46 -23.25
CA VAL A 557 -23.52 25.09 -23.04
C VAL A 557 -24.09 25.81 -21.82
N GLY A 558 -23.36 25.82 -20.70
CA GLY A 558 -23.76 26.54 -19.48
C GLY A 558 -23.89 28.05 -19.69
N ASP A 559 -22.92 28.67 -20.36
CA ASP A 559 -22.96 30.08 -20.77
C ASP A 559 -24.21 30.38 -21.61
N LEU A 560 -24.58 29.50 -22.53
CA LEU A 560 -25.72 29.69 -23.44
C LEU A 560 -27.05 29.63 -22.70
N LEU A 561 -27.23 28.63 -21.82
CA LEU A 561 -28.43 28.47 -21.01
C LEU A 561 -28.62 29.64 -20.04
N SER A 562 -27.52 30.11 -19.42
CA SER A 562 -27.57 31.26 -18.52
C SER A 562 -28.03 32.54 -19.21
N ARG A 563 -27.71 32.70 -20.50
CA ARG A 563 -28.18 33.83 -21.32
C ARG A 563 -29.59 33.64 -21.85
N GLY A 564 -29.98 32.40 -22.16
CA GLY A 564 -31.31 32.04 -22.64
C GLY A 564 -32.41 32.27 -21.61
N ASN A 565 -32.13 32.04 -20.32
CA ASN A 565 -33.07 32.30 -19.22
C ASN A 565 -33.27 33.80 -18.91
N MET A 566 -32.45 34.69 -19.50
CA MET A 566 -32.59 36.15 -19.36
C MET A 566 -33.42 36.80 -20.49
N LEU A 567 -33.84 36.02 -21.49
CA LEU A 567 -34.67 36.43 -22.64
C LEU A 567 -36.06 35.80 -22.52
#